data_AF-A0A7C3FXY9-F1
#
_entry.id   AF-A0A7C3FXY9-F1
#
_cell.length_a   1.000
_cell.length_b   1.000
_cell.length_c   1.000
_cell.angle_alpha   90.00
_cell.angle_beta   90.00
_cell.angle_gamma   90.00
#
_symmetry.space_group_name_H-M   'P 1'
#
loop_
_entity.id
_entity.type
_entity.pdbx_description
1 polymer ?
#
loop_
_entity_poly.entity_id
_entity_poly.type
_entity_poly.pdbx_seq_one_letter_code
_entity_poly.pdbx_strand_id
1 'polypeptide(L)'
;MQNMQTNEIPLHDIKPLLEIEDYSFYYFIGIVTVVTLIVLGVAYLLYKHFRTKNRFNIRKEHLQLLKNIDLKETKKAAYQLTEYGATFQNDSERHQKTYHDMLDRLEKYKYKKNVDDFDSETLRIIELYRGMIDV
;
A
#
# COMPACT_ATOMS: atom_id res chain seq x y z
N MET A 1 48.35 -46.59 75.27
CA MET A 1 47.19 -46.23 74.44
C MET A 1 46.54 -45.02 75.09
N GLN A 2 46.64 -43.83 74.48
CA GLN A 2 45.95 -42.62 74.93
C GLN A 2 44.72 -42.41 74.03
N ASN A 3 43.54 -42.30 74.65
CA ASN A 3 42.28 -41.99 73.96
C ASN A 3 42.34 -40.56 73.42
N MET A 4 42.21 -40.39 72.11
CA MET A 4 41.97 -39.07 71.51
C MET A 4 40.53 -38.64 71.82
N GLN A 5 40.36 -37.61 72.65
CA GLN A 5 39.08 -36.94 72.81
C GLN A 5 38.79 -36.09 71.57
N THR A 6 37.76 -36.47 70.81
CA THR A 6 37.20 -35.68 69.72
C THR A 6 36.30 -34.60 70.32
N ASN A 7 36.71 -33.33 70.22
CA ASN A 7 35.85 -32.20 70.56
C ASN A 7 34.81 -32.01 69.45
N GLU A 8 33.53 -32.20 69.79
CA GLU A 8 32.42 -31.93 68.86
C GLU A 8 32.13 -30.43 68.81
N ILE A 9 32.26 -29.84 67.62
CA ILE A 9 31.92 -28.45 67.38
C ILE A 9 30.39 -28.37 67.20
N PRO A 10 29.66 -27.53 67.97
CA PRO A 10 28.22 -27.42 67.84
C PRO A 10 27.87 -26.83 66.47
N LEU A 11 27.17 -27.64 65.66
CA LEU A 11 26.71 -27.23 64.34
C LEU A 11 25.47 -26.34 64.50
N HIS A 12 25.59 -25.07 64.12
CA HIS A 12 24.45 -24.16 64.09
C HIS A 12 23.68 -24.36 62.79
N ASP A 13 22.36 -24.49 62.92
CA ASP A 13 21.46 -24.75 61.80
C ASP A 13 21.51 -23.61 60.77
N ILE A 14 21.70 -23.95 59.49
CA ILE A 14 21.74 -22.97 58.40
C ILE A 14 20.31 -22.66 57.96
N LYS A 15 19.96 -21.38 57.86
CA LYS A 15 18.62 -20.98 57.41
C LYS A 15 18.34 -21.55 56.01
N PRO A 16 17.10 -22.00 55.75
CA PRO A 16 16.71 -22.43 54.42
C PRO A 16 16.85 -21.28 53.43
N LEU A 17 17.12 -21.63 52.16
CA LEU A 17 17.19 -20.67 51.07
C LEU A 17 15.84 -19.95 50.95
N LEU A 18 15.88 -18.63 51.00
CA LEU A 18 14.72 -17.79 50.73
C LEU A 18 14.61 -17.62 49.21
N GLU A 19 13.51 -18.07 48.64
CA GLU A 19 13.18 -17.79 47.24
C GLU A 19 12.87 -16.29 47.10
N ILE A 20 13.62 -15.61 46.24
CA ILE A 20 13.38 -14.22 45.89
C ILE A 20 12.67 -14.23 44.54
N GLU A 21 11.43 -13.74 44.51
CA GLU A 21 10.69 -13.58 43.26
C GLU A 21 11.32 -12.44 42.43
N ASP A 22 11.69 -12.74 41.18
CA ASP A 22 12.23 -11.75 40.23
C ASP A 22 11.36 -11.68 38.96
N TYR A 23 10.80 -10.50 38.70
CA TYR A 23 9.95 -10.21 37.55
C TYR A 23 10.64 -9.36 36.47
N SER A 24 11.93 -9.06 36.63
CA SER A 24 12.69 -8.16 35.75
C SER A 24 12.63 -8.59 34.28
N PHE A 25 12.65 -9.90 34.02
CA PHE A 25 12.54 -10.46 32.67
C PHE A 25 11.17 -10.20 32.03
N TYR A 26 10.08 -10.30 32.80
CA TYR A 26 8.73 -10.02 32.31
C TYR A 26 8.52 -8.54 32.00
N TYR A 27 9.06 -7.64 32.84
CA TYR A 27 9.05 -6.20 32.55
C TYR A 27 9.83 -5.87 31.27
N PHE A 28 11.00 -6.51 31.08
CA PHE A 28 11.77 -6.36 29.85
C PHE A 28 10.97 -6.80 28.62
N ILE A 29 10.35 -7.97 28.64
CA ILE A 29 9.50 -8.46 27.54
C ILE A 29 8.34 -7.49 27.27
N GLY A 30 7.68 -6.99 28.33
CA GLY A 30 6.58 -6.03 28.19
C GLY A 30 7.02 -4.77 27.46
N ILE A 31 8.15 -4.18 27.88
CA ILE A 31 8.72 -2.97 27.25
C ILE A 31 9.10 -3.24 25.79
N VAL A 32 9.83 -4.33 25.53
CA VAL A 32 10.25 -4.70 24.16
C VAL A 32 9.03 -4.88 23.26
N THR A 33 7.98 -5.51 23.76
CA THR A 33 6.73 -5.71 23.01
C THR A 33 6.06 -4.38 22.66
N VAL A 34 5.91 -3.48 23.65
CA VAL A 34 5.32 -2.15 23.43
C VAL A 34 6.14 -1.33 22.43
N VAL A 35 7.45 -1.29 22.58
CA VAL A 35 8.35 -0.58 21.66
C VAL A 35 8.22 -1.14 20.25
N THR A 36 8.18 -2.47 20.11
CA THR A 36 8.01 -3.13 18.81
C THR A 36 6.69 -2.74 18.14
N LEU A 37 5.58 -2.72 18.89
CA LEU A 37 4.28 -2.29 18.37
C LEU A 37 4.29 -0.82 17.91
N ILE A 38 4.95 0.06 18.67
CA ILE A 38 5.09 1.47 18.29
C ILE A 38 5.88 1.59 16.98
N VAL A 39 7.02 0.91 16.87
CA VAL A 39 7.86 0.92 15.66
C VAL A 39 7.09 0.42 14.46
N LEU A 40 6.36 -0.69 14.59
CA LEU A 40 5.51 -1.22 13.52
C LEU A 40 4.38 -0.26 13.13
N GLY A 41 3.76 0.39 14.11
CA GLY A 41 2.73 1.40 13.89
C GLY A 41 3.26 2.61 13.10
N VAL A 42 4.41 3.14 13.50
CA VAL A 42 5.08 4.25 12.78
C VAL A 42 5.48 3.82 11.37
N ALA A 43 6.10 2.65 11.21
CA ALA A 43 6.47 2.12 9.90
C ALA A 43 5.25 1.98 8.97
N TYR A 44 4.13 1.46 9.48
CA TYR A 44 2.87 1.36 8.75
C TYR A 44 2.31 2.74 8.34
N LEU A 45 2.32 3.72 9.25
CA LEU A 45 1.86 5.08 8.95
C LEU A 45 2.72 5.76 7.89
N LEU A 46 4.06 5.62 7.98
CA LEU A 46 4.97 6.13 6.96
C LEU A 46 4.71 5.47 5.61
N TYR A 47 4.62 4.14 5.57
CA TYR A 47 4.28 3.39 4.37
C TYR A 47 2.97 3.88 3.73
N LYS A 48 1.92 4.03 4.54
CA LYS A 48 0.61 4.53 4.07
C LYS A 48 0.71 5.95 3.51
N HIS A 49 1.43 6.84 4.18
CA HIS A 49 1.57 8.24 3.78
C HIS A 49 2.36 8.43 2.49
N PHE A 50 3.47 7.71 2.32
CA PHE A 50 4.23 7.77 1.08
C PHE A 50 3.43 7.19 -0.10
N ARG A 51 2.67 6.12 0.13
CA ARG A 51 1.84 5.49 -0.90
C ARG A 51 0.69 6.39 -1.35
N THR A 52 0.02 7.10 -0.44
CA THR A 52 -1.09 8.01 -0.79
C THR A 52 -0.61 9.23 -1.57
N LYS A 53 0.51 9.84 -1.17
CA LYS A 53 1.10 10.98 -1.90
C LYS A 53 1.48 10.62 -3.33
N ASN A 54 2.10 9.46 -3.54
CA ASN A 54 2.54 9.04 -4.86
C ASN A 54 1.35 8.75 -5.80
N ARG A 55 0.26 8.18 -5.26
CA ARG A 55 -0.98 7.93 -6.01
C ARG A 55 -1.64 9.23 -6.47
N PHE A 56 -1.66 10.27 -5.64
CA PHE A 56 -2.22 11.57 -6.02
C PHE A 56 -1.42 12.21 -7.17
N ASN A 57 -0.09 12.09 -7.14
CA ASN A 57 0.76 12.62 -8.20
C ASN A 57 0.50 11.93 -9.56
N ILE A 58 0.42 10.59 -9.56
CA ILE A 58 0.13 9.81 -10.78
C ILE A 58 -1.25 10.15 -11.35
N ARG A 59 -2.30 10.27 -10.52
CA ARG A 59 -3.64 10.63 -10.99
C ARG A 59 -3.64 12.02 -11.66
N LYS A 60 -2.97 12.99 -11.05
CA LYS A 60 -2.86 14.35 -11.61
C LYS A 60 -2.11 14.37 -12.94
N GLU A 61 -1.00 13.63 -13.01
CA GLU A 61 -0.22 13.46 -14.24
C GLU A 61 -1.05 12.80 -15.36
N HIS A 62 -1.71 11.69 -15.07
CA HIS A 62 -2.55 11.00 -16.04
C HIS A 62 -3.74 11.85 -16.51
N LEU A 63 -4.35 12.66 -15.64
CA LEU A 63 -5.39 13.60 -16.04
C LEU A 63 -4.85 14.67 -17.01
N GLN A 64 -3.66 15.19 -16.74
CA GLN A 64 -3.01 16.16 -17.62
C GLN A 64 -2.67 15.53 -18.99
N LEU A 65 -2.14 14.32 -18.99
CA LEU A 65 -1.88 13.57 -20.21
C LEU A 65 -3.18 13.33 -20.99
N LEU A 66 -4.24 12.85 -20.32
CA LEU A 66 -5.54 12.57 -20.93
C LEU A 66 -6.14 13.80 -21.63
N LYS A 67 -6.00 14.99 -21.03
CA LYS A 67 -6.47 16.28 -21.60
C LYS A 67 -5.67 16.71 -22.83
N ASN A 68 -4.38 16.38 -22.88
CA ASN A 68 -3.45 16.80 -23.92
C ASN A 68 -3.26 15.78 -25.05
N ILE A 69 -3.95 14.63 -25.03
CA ILE A 69 -3.89 13.66 -26.13
C ILE A 69 -4.39 14.31 -27.42
N ASP A 70 -3.54 14.29 -28.44
CA ASP A 70 -3.90 14.69 -29.80
C ASP A 70 -4.80 13.63 -30.44
N LEU A 71 -6.05 13.99 -30.70
CA LEU A 71 -7.04 13.10 -31.30
C LEU A 71 -6.86 12.90 -32.81
N LYS A 72 -5.95 13.66 -33.46
CA LYS A 72 -5.61 13.48 -34.88
C LYS A 72 -4.75 12.24 -35.11
N GLU A 73 -3.91 11.85 -34.15
CA GLU A 73 -3.14 10.61 -34.21
C GLU A 73 -3.99 9.45 -33.67
N THR A 74 -5.08 9.09 -34.35
CA THR A 74 -6.15 8.19 -33.88
C THR A 74 -5.64 6.92 -33.18
N LYS A 75 -4.70 6.21 -33.81
CA LYS A 75 -4.14 4.97 -33.25
C LYS A 75 -3.44 5.21 -31.92
N LYS A 76 -2.56 6.21 -31.86
CA LYS A 76 -1.78 6.54 -30.67
C LYS A 76 -2.71 7.07 -29.57
N ALA A 77 -3.66 7.93 -29.94
CA ALA A 77 -4.68 8.41 -29.04
C ALA A 77 -5.49 7.25 -28.43
N ALA A 78 -5.87 6.23 -29.21
CA ALA A 78 -6.61 5.07 -28.71
C ALA A 78 -5.81 4.28 -27.66
N TYR A 79 -4.50 4.09 -27.84
CA TYR A 79 -3.64 3.47 -26.82
C TYR A 79 -3.51 4.35 -25.58
N GLN A 80 -3.24 5.65 -25.75
CA GLN A 80 -3.07 6.58 -24.63
C GLN A 80 -4.36 6.77 -23.80
N LEU A 81 -5.51 6.84 -24.47
CA LEU A 81 -6.83 6.90 -23.82
C LEU A 81 -7.13 5.64 -23.02
N THR A 82 -6.76 4.47 -23.55
CA THR A 82 -6.86 3.19 -22.82
C THR A 82 -5.98 3.23 -21.57
N GLU A 83 -4.70 3.59 -21.73
CA GLU A 83 -3.70 3.52 -20.66
C GLU A 83 -3.99 4.51 -19.52
N TYR A 84 -4.14 5.80 -19.85
CA TYR A 84 -4.35 6.83 -18.84
C TYR A 84 -5.78 6.81 -18.30
N GLY A 85 -6.76 6.41 -19.12
CA GLY A 85 -8.16 6.28 -18.70
C GLY A 85 -8.38 5.22 -17.64
N ALA A 86 -7.61 4.11 -17.66
CA ALA A 86 -7.69 3.02 -16.68
C ALA A 86 -7.48 3.47 -15.23
N THR A 87 -6.85 4.62 -15.03
CA THR A 87 -6.55 5.16 -13.69
C THR A 87 -7.78 5.60 -12.92
N PHE A 88 -8.84 5.99 -13.64
CA PHE A 88 -10.08 6.56 -13.09
C PHE A 88 -11.27 5.60 -13.18
N GLN A 89 -11.08 4.42 -13.77
CA GLN A 89 -12.17 3.47 -14.04
C GLN A 89 -12.95 3.05 -12.78
N ASN A 90 -12.30 3.07 -11.61
CA ASN A 90 -12.85 2.60 -10.34
C ASN A 90 -13.35 3.75 -9.44
N ASP A 91 -13.42 4.99 -9.94
CA ASP A 91 -13.87 6.13 -9.15
C ASP A 91 -15.39 6.06 -8.85
N SER A 92 -16.18 5.45 -9.74
CA SER A 92 -17.58 5.10 -9.52
C SER A 92 -18.03 4.02 -10.51
N GLU A 93 -19.17 3.38 -10.25
CA GLU A 93 -19.79 2.46 -11.22
C GLU A 93 -20.04 3.13 -12.58
N ARG A 94 -20.35 4.43 -12.58
CA ARG A 94 -20.57 5.20 -13.81
C ARG A 94 -19.26 5.36 -14.59
N HIS A 95 -18.15 5.66 -13.90
CA HIS A 95 -16.82 5.71 -14.55
C HIS A 95 -16.46 4.38 -15.18
N GLN A 96 -16.69 3.27 -14.47
CA GLN A 96 -16.38 1.94 -14.97
C GLN A 96 -17.16 1.63 -16.26
N LYS A 97 -18.47 1.89 -16.26
CA LYS A 97 -19.32 1.67 -17.44
C LYS A 97 -18.86 2.53 -18.63
N THR A 98 -18.71 3.84 -18.43
CA THR A 98 -18.29 4.75 -19.51
C THR A 98 -16.88 4.44 -20.02
N TYR A 99 -15.97 4.00 -19.15
CA TYR A 99 -14.64 3.55 -19.54
C TYR A 99 -14.70 2.30 -20.41
N HIS A 100 -15.50 1.29 -20.05
CA HIS A 100 -15.69 0.10 -20.88
C HIS A 100 -16.33 0.44 -22.23
N ASP A 101 -17.38 1.26 -22.26
CA ASP A 101 -18.01 1.71 -23.50
C ASP A 101 -17.00 2.44 -24.41
N MET A 102 -16.08 3.21 -23.82
CA MET A 102 -14.98 3.85 -24.54
C MET A 102 -13.99 2.81 -25.07
N LEU A 103 -13.59 1.83 -24.27
CA LEU A 103 -12.64 0.79 -24.68
C LEU A 103 -13.14 0.01 -25.89
N ASP A 104 -14.39 -0.47 -25.85
CA ASP A 104 -15.00 -1.26 -26.93
C ASP A 104 -14.95 -0.49 -28.26
N ARG A 105 -15.17 0.83 -28.20
CA ARG A 105 -15.09 1.72 -29.37
C ARG A 105 -13.67 2.02 -29.80
N LEU A 106 -12.71 2.05 -28.89
CA LEU A 106 -11.30 2.27 -29.20
C LEU A 106 -10.65 1.03 -29.84
N GLU A 107 -11.17 -0.17 -29.60
CA GLU A 107 -10.60 -1.42 -30.14
C GLU A 107 -10.44 -1.41 -31.66
N LYS A 108 -11.45 -0.91 -32.40
CA LYS A 108 -11.40 -0.82 -33.87
C LYS A 108 -10.29 0.08 -34.41
N TYR A 109 -9.78 1.00 -33.57
CA TYR A 109 -8.70 1.91 -33.91
C TYR A 109 -7.33 1.38 -33.48
N LYS A 110 -7.30 0.30 -32.68
CA LYS A 110 -6.09 -0.35 -32.23
C LYS A 110 -5.66 -1.41 -33.25
N TYR A 111 -4.38 -1.75 -33.27
CA TYR A 111 -3.79 -2.84 -34.06
C TYR A 111 -3.71 -2.69 -35.59
N LYS A 112 -4.57 -1.91 -36.26
CA LYS A 112 -4.46 -1.64 -37.71
C LYS A 112 -3.24 -0.75 -38.04
N LYS A 113 -2.64 -0.93 -39.22
CA LYS A 113 -1.46 -0.14 -39.65
C LYS A 113 -1.85 1.30 -39.98
N ASN A 114 -2.86 1.47 -40.83
CA ASN A 114 -3.53 2.73 -41.11
C ASN A 114 -4.93 2.67 -40.52
N VAL A 115 -5.38 3.78 -39.97
CA VAL A 115 -6.64 3.85 -39.24
C VAL A 115 -7.32 5.15 -39.63
N ASP A 116 -8.63 5.08 -39.84
CA ASP A 116 -9.46 6.27 -40.09
C ASP A 116 -9.54 7.13 -38.82
N ASP A 117 -9.99 8.38 -38.99
CA ASP A 117 -10.25 9.29 -37.88
C ASP A 117 -11.36 8.74 -36.96
N PHE A 118 -11.38 9.24 -35.71
CA PHE A 118 -12.45 8.90 -34.78
C PHE A 118 -13.81 9.32 -35.34
N ASP A 119 -14.79 8.42 -35.24
CA ASP A 119 -16.17 8.80 -35.55
C ASP A 119 -16.73 9.73 -34.47
N SER A 120 -17.84 10.39 -34.80
CA SER A 120 -18.48 11.34 -33.90
C SER A 120 -18.95 10.73 -32.58
N GLU A 121 -19.33 9.44 -32.57
CA GLU A 121 -19.79 8.78 -31.35
C GLU A 121 -18.62 8.45 -30.41
N THR A 122 -17.50 7.98 -30.96
CA THR A 122 -16.26 7.72 -30.23
C THR A 122 -15.74 9.02 -29.63
N LEU A 123 -15.72 10.12 -30.39
CA LEU A 123 -15.36 11.44 -29.88
C LEU A 123 -16.25 11.87 -28.72
N ARG A 124 -17.58 11.72 -28.86
CA ARG A 124 -18.53 12.07 -27.80
C ARG A 124 -18.29 11.29 -26.51
N ILE A 125 -17.99 9.99 -26.60
CA ILE A 125 -17.71 9.16 -25.42
C ILE A 125 -16.37 9.52 -24.78
N ILE A 126 -15.34 9.84 -25.58
CA ILE A 126 -14.06 10.32 -25.08
C ILE A 126 -14.25 11.62 -24.29
N GLU A 127 -15.00 12.58 -24.84
CA GLU A 127 -15.30 13.85 -24.18
C GLU A 127 -16.13 13.64 -22.90
N LEU A 128 -17.15 12.79 -22.96
CA LEU A 128 -17.97 12.44 -21.80
C LEU A 128 -17.09 11.86 -20.67
N TYR A 129 -16.22 10.89 -21.00
CA TYR A 129 -15.35 10.27 -20.01
C TYR A 129 -14.37 11.28 -19.40
N ARG A 130 -13.74 12.12 -20.23
CA ARG A 130 -12.86 13.22 -19.77
C ARG A 130 -13.58 14.18 -18.84
N GLY A 131 -14.82 14.56 -19.17
CA GLY A 131 -15.61 15.50 -18.37
C GLY A 131 -16.09 14.94 -17.03
N MET A 132 -16.12 13.61 -16.88
CA MET A 132 -16.47 12.96 -15.62
C MET A 132 -15.32 12.97 -14.61
N ILE A 133 -14.07 13.04 -15.06
CA ILE A 133 -12.90 12.91 -14.19
C ILE A 133 -12.60 14.27 -13.53
N ASP A 134 -12.69 14.30 -12.21
CA ASP A 134 -12.29 15.43 -11.35
C ASP A 134 -11.33 14.92 -10.26
N VAL A 135 -10.13 15.51 -10.16
CA VAL A 135 -9.00 15.01 -9.35
C VAL A 135 -8.30 16.14 -8.63
#